data_AF-A0A2D6MLD1-F1
#
_entry.id   AF-A0A2D6MLD1-F1
#
_cell.length_a   1.000
_cell.length_b   1.000
_cell.length_c   1.000
_cell.angle_alpha   90.00
_cell.angle_beta   90.00
_cell.angle_gamma   90.00
#
_symmetry.space_group_name_H-M   'P 1'
#
loop_
_entity.id
_entity.type
_entity.pdbx_description
1 polymer ?
#
loop_
_entity_poly.entity_id
_entity_poly.type
_entity_poly.pdbx_seq_one_letter_code
_entity_poly.pdbx_strand_id
1 'polypeptide(L)'
;MPITLKRRDNESNERLIRRFSRRIQTSGLLLRAKRRQYFEQPKNSNRKKKDALRRLLMRAREDYLRKIGELEEDTYTTRNKRG
;
A
#
# COMPACT_ATOMS: atom_id res chain seq x y z
N MET A 1 -4.94 17.07 -3.35
CA MET A 1 -4.37 17.07 -4.71
C MET A 1 -5.37 16.41 -5.65
N PRO A 2 -5.83 17.12 -6.69
CA PRO A 2 -6.62 16.52 -7.75
C PRO A 2 -5.75 15.57 -8.59
N ILE A 3 -6.31 14.41 -8.97
CA ILE A 3 -5.66 13.49 -9.92
C ILE A 3 -5.99 14.00 -11.32
N THR A 4 -5.07 14.71 -11.95
CA THR A 4 -5.22 15.20 -13.33
C THR A 4 -4.45 14.30 -14.29
N LEU A 5 -5.11 13.83 -15.35
CA LEU A 5 -4.48 13.10 -16.44
C LEU A 5 -4.91 13.74 -17.76
N LYS A 6 -3.92 14.10 -18.57
CA LYS A 6 -4.13 14.50 -19.96
C LYS A 6 -3.82 13.30 -20.86
N ARG A 7 -4.57 13.17 -21.95
CA ARG A 7 -4.28 12.20 -23.01
C ARG A 7 -2.94 12.55 -23.64
N ARG A 8 -2.14 11.55 -23.98
CA ARG A 8 -0.90 11.72 -24.76
C ARG A 8 -1.19 11.50 -26.23
N ASP A 9 -0.40 12.13 -27.09
CA ASP A 9 -0.47 11.89 -28.54
C ASP A 9 -0.15 10.43 -28.84
N ASN A 10 -0.94 9.80 -29.72
CA ASN A 10 -0.91 8.36 -30.06
C ASN A 10 -1.23 7.37 -28.91
N GLU A 11 -1.97 7.78 -27.88
CA GLU A 11 -2.44 6.86 -26.85
C GLU A 11 -3.82 6.23 -27.17
N SER A 12 -3.93 4.90 -27.07
CA SER A 12 -5.22 4.19 -27.06
C SER A 12 -6.01 4.45 -25.77
N ASN A 13 -7.33 4.53 -25.87
CA ASN A 13 -8.25 4.76 -24.75
C ASN A 13 -8.02 3.80 -23.58
N GLU A 14 -7.73 2.53 -23.86
CA GLU A 14 -7.47 1.51 -22.84
C GLU A 14 -6.20 1.82 -22.02
N ARG A 15 -5.14 2.31 -22.67
CA ARG A 15 -3.88 2.65 -22.02
C ARG A 15 -4.06 3.85 -21.09
N LEU A 16 -4.89 4.82 -21.48
CA LEU A 16 -5.26 5.96 -20.63
C LEU A 16 -5.99 5.50 -19.36
N ILE A 17 -6.99 4.63 -19.50
CA ILE A 17 -7.74 4.07 -18.36
C ILE A 17 -6.80 3.32 -17.41
N ARG A 18 -5.89 2.48 -17.92
CA ARG A 18 -4.91 1.78 -17.08
C ARG A 18 -4.01 2.73 -16.30
N ARG A 19 -3.58 3.86 -16.88
CA ARG A 19 -2.82 4.88 -16.15
C ARG A 19 -3.65 5.54 -15.06
N PHE A 20 -4.92 5.83 -15.33
CA PHE A 20 -5.84 6.38 -14.35
C PHE A 20 -6.03 5.45 -13.16
N SER A 21 -6.33 4.18 -13.41
CA SER A 21 -6.47 3.18 -12.34
C SER A 21 -5.20 3.06 -11.51
N ARG A 22 -4.02 3.00 -12.15
CA ARG A 22 -2.74 2.98 -11.43
C ARG A 22 -2.53 4.25 -10.59
N ARG A 23 -2.83 5.43 -11.14
CA ARG A 23 -2.66 6.70 -10.42
C ARG A 23 -3.57 6.78 -9.20
N ILE A 24 -4.82 6.31 -9.31
CA ILE A 24 -5.74 6.18 -8.17
C ILE A 24 -5.18 5.23 -7.12
N GLN A 25 -4.73 4.04 -7.52
CA GLN A 25 -4.17 3.04 -6.60
C GLN A 25 -2.94 3.58 -5.87
N THR A 26 -1.96 4.13 -6.59
CA THR A 26 -0.75 4.71 -6.00
C THR A 26 -1.04 5.91 -5.11
N SER A 27 -2.04 6.73 -5.45
CA SER A 27 -2.42 7.90 -4.63
C SER A 27 -2.97 7.52 -3.24
N GLY A 28 -3.44 6.29 -3.07
CA GLY A 28 -4.11 5.84 -1.84
C GLY A 28 -5.39 6.61 -1.52
N LEU A 29 -5.96 7.36 -2.48
CA LEU A 29 -7.14 8.21 -2.27
C LEU A 29 -8.34 7.38 -1.78
N LEU A 30 -8.60 6.24 -2.41
CA LEU A 30 -9.69 5.34 -2.03
C LEU A 30 -9.50 4.77 -0.62
N LEU A 31 -8.26 4.40 -0.26
CA LEU A 31 -7.95 3.90 1.08
C LEU A 31 -8.19 4.98 2.15
N ARG A 32 -7.78 6.23 1.85
CA ARG A 32 -8.00 7.38 2.74
C ARG A 32 -9.48 7.72 2.88
N ALA A 33 -10.23 7.68 1.77
CA ALA A 33 -11.66 7.92 1.77
C ALA A 33 -12.39 6.87 2.63
N LYS A 34 -12.12 5.58 2.41
CA LYS A 34 -12.67 4.48 3.22
C LYS A 34 -12.31 4.62 4.70
N ARG A 35 -11.08 5.00 5.02
CA ARG A 35 -10.65 5.20 6.42
C ARG A 35 -11.37 6.36 7.10
N ARG A 36 -11.68 7.43 6.36
CA ARG A 36 -12.36 8.64 6.87
C ARG A 36 -13.88 8.56 6.81
N GLN A 37 -14.43 7.49 6.24
CA GLN A 37 -15.87 7.32 6.07
C GLN A 37 -16.62 7.29 7.42
N TYR A 38 -15.95 6.81 8.48
CA TYR A 38 -16.50 6.72 9.82
C TYR A 38 -15.56 7.35 10.84
N PHE A 39 -16.14 7.82 11.95
CA PHE A 39 -15.35 8.32 13.08
C PHE A 39 -14.59 7.17 13.76
N GLU A 40 -13.28 7.33 13.94
CA GLU A 40 -12.43 6.39 14.65
C GLU A 40 -11.92 7.06 15.94
N GLN A 41 -12.25 6.48 17.10
CA GLN A 41 -11.71 6.95 18.38
C GLN A 41 -10.19 6.76 18.44
N PRO A 42 -9.43 7.71 19.03
CA PRO A 42 -7.99 7.57 19.16
C PRO A 42 -7.64 6.32 19.99
N LYS A 43 -6.58 5.61 19.59
CA LYS A 43 -6.13 4.42 20.30
C LYS A 43 -5.60 4.77 21.69
N ASN A 44 -6.07 4.06 22.71
CA ASN A 44 -5.51 4.13 24.06
C ASN A 44 -4.09 3.52 24.11
N SER A 45 -3.37 3.75 25.21
CA SER A 45 -1.98 3.27 25.42
C SER A 45 -1.85 1.76 25.28
N ASN A 46 -2.80 1.00 25.84
CA ASN A 46 -2.80 -0.46 25.78
C ASN A 46 -2.95 -0.98 24.34
N ARG A 47 -3.91 -0.44 23.56
CA ARG A 47 -4.09 -0.80 22.14
C ARG A 47 -2.85 -0.46 21.31
N LYS A 48 -2.21 0.68 21.56
CA LYS A 48 -0.93 1.04 20.90
C LYS A 48 0.17 0.02 21.20
N LYS A 49 0.31 -0.42 22.46
CA LYS A 49 1.29 -1.45 22.87
C LYS A 49 1.00 -2.80 22.22
N LYS A 50 -0.25 -3.27 22.25
CA LYS A 50 -0.66 -4.52 21.62
C LYS A 50 -0.39 -4.53 20.11
N ASP A 51 -0.71 -3.43 19.42
CA ASP A 51 -0.42 -3.29 17.99
C ASP A 51 1.09 -3.33 17.69
N ALA A 52 1.91 -2.71 18.54
CA ALA A 52 3.37 -2.72 18.39
C ALA A 52 3.96 -4.13 18.57
N LEU A 53 3.51 -4.86 19.60
CA LEU A 53 3.93 -6.25 19.83
C LEU A 53 3.53 -7.16 18.67
N ARG A 54 2.31 -7.00 18.15
CA ARG A 54 1.85 -7.74 16.96
C ARG A 54 2.75 -7.48 15.75
N ARG A 55 3.13 -6.22 15.49
CA ARG A 55 4.05 -5.86 14.39
C ARG A 55 5.44 -6.45 14.57
N LEU A 56 5.92 -6.60 15.81
CA LEU A 56 7.21 -7.23 16.08
C LEU A 56 7.13 -8.74 15.82
N LEU A 57 6.08 -9.39 16.31
CA LEU A 57 5.85 -10.82 16.10
C LEU A 57 5.75 -11.18 14.61
N MET A 58 5.00 -10.40 13.82
CA MET A 58 4.86 -10.66 12.39
C MET A 58 6.20 -10.51 11.65
N ARG A 59 6.99 -9.49 11.98
CA ARG A 59 8.33 -9.32 11.40
C ARG A 59 9.26 -10.49 11.74
N ALA A 60 9.29 -10.91 13.01
CA ALA A 60 10.08 -12.06 13.43
C ALA A 60 9.66 -13.36 12.72
N ARG A 61 8.34 -13.54 12.50
CA ARG A 61 7.81 -14.67 11.74
C ARG A 61 8.24 -14.60 10.27
N GLU A 62 8.10 -13.45 9.62
CA GLU A 62 8.53 -13.24 8.23
C GLU A 62 10.04 -13.50 8.08
N ASP A 63 10.86 -13.02 9.00
CA ASP A 63 12.31 -13.24 8.99
C ASP A 63 12.68 -14.71 9.17
N TYR A 64 11.97 -15.43 10.05
CA TYR A 64 12.13 -16.86 10.22
C TYR A 64 11.75 -17.64 8.95
N LEU A 65 10.57 -17.34 8.38
CA LEU A 65 10.09 -17.98 7.14
C LEU A 65 11.03 -17.73 5.96
N ARG A 66 11.60 -16.52 5.86
CA ARG A 66 12.63 -16.18 4.87
C ARG A 66 13.90 -17.00 5.08
N LYS A 67 14.34 -17.18 6.34
CA LYS A 67 15.55 -17.93 6.68
C LYS A 67 15.43 -19.43 6.34
N ILE A 68 14.26 -20.02 6.53
CA ILE A 68 14.02 -21.45 6.21
C ILE A 68 13.68 -21.69 4.73
N GLY A 69 13.62 -20.63 3.91
CA GLY A 69 13.35 -20.72 2.47
C GLY A 69 11.89 -20.99 2.10
N GLU A 70 10.96 -20.90 3.07
CA GLU A 70 9.52 -21.09 2.85
C GLU A 70 8.82 -19.81 2.35
N LEU A 71 9.51 -18.66 2.44
CA LEU A 71 9.09 -17.40 1.84
C LEU A 71 10.07 -17.06 0.71
N GLU A 72 9.58 -17.04 -0.53
CA GLU A 72 10.35 -16.51 -1.66
C GLU A 72 10.81 -15.06 -1.33
N GLU A 73 12.06 -14.72 -1.62
CA GLU A 73 12.50 -13.32 -1.56
C GLU A 73 11.58 -12.51 -2.48
N ASP A 74 10.85 -11.54 -1.92
CA ASP A 74 9.87 -10.72 -2.64
C ASP A 74 10.50 -10.14 -3.93
N THR A 75 10.33 -10.84 -5.06
CA THR A 75 10.71 -10.36 -6.40
C THR A 75 9.91 -9.10 -6.79
N TYR A 76 8.90 -8.75 -5.99
CA TYR A 76 8.07 -7.57 -6.11
C TYR A 76 8.59 -6.32 -5.36
N THR A 77 9.66 -6.44 -4.56
CA THR A 77 10.17 -5.31 -3.75
C THR A 77 10.83 -4.18 -4.57
N THR A 78 10.99 -4.33 -5.89
CA THR A 78 11.54 -3.27 -6.75
C THR A 78 10.54 -2.19 -7.16
N ARG A 79 9.26 -2.26 -6.76
CA ARG A 79 8.26 -1.26 -7.22
C ARG A 79 8.26 0.08 -6.46
N ASN A 80 8.87 0.15 -5.28
CA ASN A 80 8.94 1.37 -4.45
C ASN A 80 10.36 1.93 -4.23
N LYS A 81 11.31 1.62 -5.13
CA LYS A 81 12.60 2.34 -5.27
C LYS A 81 12.63 3.17 -6.56
N ARG A 82 11.64 4.04 -6.76
CA ARG A 82 11.68 5.06 -7.83
C ARG A 82 11.17 6.39 -7.27
N GLY A 83 12.12 7.30 -7.02
CA GLY A 83 11.88 8.70 -6.63
C GLY A 83 12.12 8.93 -5.16
#